data_AF-A0A8C6XGK5-F1
#
_entry.id   AF-A0A8C6XGK5-F1
#
_cell.length_a   1.000
_cell.length_b   1.000
_cell.length_c   1.000
_cell.angle_alpha   90.00
_cell.angle_beta   90.00
_cell.angle_gamma   90.00
#
_symmetry.space_group_name_H-M   'P 1'
#
loop_
_entity.id
_entity.type
_entity.pdbx_description
1 polymer ?
#
loop_
_entity_poly.entity_id
_entity_poly.type
_entity_poly.pdbx_seq_one_letter_code
_entity_poly.pdbx_strand_id
1 'polypeptide(L)'
;VGLVASEAPSEQARRVFQTYDPEDNGFILDALLEDVMKALDLVSDPDYVNLMKTKLDPEGLGIILLSPFLEEFFPEQVQETFAVYHYNGLKQSNCNEKVMYVEGTAIIMGFEDPMLQTDDTPIKRCLQTKWPYIELLWTSDRSPSLN
;
A
#
# COMPACT_ATOMS: atom_id res chain seq x y z
N VAL A 1 -29.80 -7.17 1.13
CA VAL A 1 -29.21 -6.17 0.22
C VAL A 1 -27.71 -6.32 0.34
N GLY A 2 -27.05 -6.82 -0.71
CA GLY A 2 -25.64 -7.19 -0.67
C GLY A 2 -24.77 -5.96 -0.40
N LEU A 3 -23.82 -6.11 0.52
CA LEU A 3 -22.79 -5.11 0.81
C LEU A 3 -21.85 -5.06 -0.40
N VAL A 4 -22.20 -4.26 -1.41
CA VAL A 4 -21.25 -3.84 -2.42
C VAL A 4 -20.35 -2.84 -1.69
N ALA A 5 -19.20 -3.29 -1.20
CA ALA A 5 -18.15 -2.36 -0.78
C ALA A 5 -17.87 -1.45 -1.99
N SER A 6 -17.95 -0.14 -1.81
CA SER A 6 -17.53 0.82 -2.82
C SER A 6 -16.10 0.48 -3.22
N GLU A 7 -15.84 0.34 -4.52
CA GLU A 7 -14.49 0.13 -5.05
C GLU A 7 -13.56 1.24 -4.55
N ALA A 8 -12.36 0.87 -4.09
CA ALA A 8 -11.37 1.85 -3.67
C ALA A 8 -10.97 2.72 -4.87
N PRO A 9 -10.86 4.05 -4.73
CA PRO A 9 -10.38 4.93 -5.80
C PRO A 9 -9.09 4.48 -6.50
N SER A 10 -8.15 3.83 -5.79
CA SER A 10 -6.92 3.26 -6.35
C SER A 10 -7.19 2.05 -7.26
N GLU A 11 -8.18 1.21 -6.96
CA GLU A 11 -8.60 0.11 -7.82
C GLU A 11 -9.30 0.62 -9.09
N GLN A 12 -10.12 1.67 -8.96
CA GLN A 12 -10.67 2.37 -10.13
C GLN A 12 -9.53 2.98 -10.96
N ALA A 13 -8.57 3.65 -10.33
CA ALA A 13 -7.40 4.22 -10.98
C ALA A 13 -6.58 3.19 -11.74
N ARG A 14 -6.32 2.04 -11.11
CA ARG A 14 -5.64 0.90 -11.73
C ARG A 14 -6.39 0.40 -12.96
N ARG A 15 -7.70 0.22 -12.87
CA ARG A 15 -8.52 -0.22 -14.00
C ARG A 15 -8.49 0.76 -15.16
N VAL A 16 -8.66 2.05 -14.88
CA VAL A 16 -8.59 3.08 -15.91
C VAL A 16 -7.20 3.08 -16.55
N PHE A 17 -6.13 3.09 -15.75
CA PHE A 17 -4.75 3.02 -16.24
C PHE A 17 -4.52 1.81 -17.16
N GLN A 18 -5.01 0.63 -16.76
CA GLN A 18 -4.93 -0.60 -17.56
C GLN A 18 -5.67 -0.52 -18.90
N THR A 19 -6.69 0.34 -19.04
CA THR A 19 -7.32 0.54 -20.37
C THR A 19 -6.38 1.22 -21.38
N TYR A 20 -5.34 1.89 -20.91
CA TYR A 20 -4.29 2.54 -21.72
C TYR A 20 -3.01 1.70 -21.82
N ASP A 21 -2.94 0.56 -21.12
CA ASP A 21 -1.87 -0.44 -21.19
C ASP A 21 -2.45 -1.76 -21.75
N PRO A 22 -2.68 -1.85 -23.08
CA PRO A 22 -3.33 -3.02 -23.69
C PRO A 22 -2.47 -4.29 -23.61
N GLU A 23 -1.18 -4.16 -23.30
CA GLU A 23 -0.24 -5.26 -23.19
C GLU A 23 -0.05 -5.75 -21.74
N ASP A 24 -0.67 -5.08 -20.75
CA ASP A 24 -0.56 -5.35 -19.31
C ASP A 24 0.92 -5.40 -18.84
N ASN A 25 1.73 -4.47 -19.37
CA ASN A 25 3.14 -4.36 -19.05
C ASN A 25 3.41 -3.59 -17.74
N GLY A 26 2.38 -2.97 -17.16
CA GLY A 26 2.46 -2.16 -15.95
C GLY A 26 2.87 -0.70 -16.19
N PHE A 27 2.79 -0.21 -17.44
CA PHE A 27 3.15 1.15 -17.79
C PHE A 27 2.38 1.69 -19.01
N ILE A 28 2.31 3.01 -19.13
CA ILE A 28 1.79 3.72 -20.30
C ILE A 28 2.84 4.67 -20.86
N LEU A 29 2.67 5.12 -22.10
CA LEU A 29 3.46 6.22 -22.64
C LEU A 29 3.09 7.53 -21.93
N ASP A 30 4.07 8.41 -21.72
CA ASP A 30 3.85 9.72 -21.09
C ASP A 30 2.81 10.57 -21.85
N ALA A 31 2.70 10.40 -23.16
CA ALA A 31 1.70 11.04 -24.02
C ALA A 31 0.26 10.73 -23.58
N LEU A 32 0.03 9.59 -22.93
CA LEU A 32 -1.30 9.15 -22.45
C LEU A 32 -1.62 9.63 -21.03
N LEU A 33 -0.66 10.24 -20.32
CA LEU A 33 -0.86 10.66 -18.92
C LEU A 33 -2.03 11.65 -18.78
N GLU A 34 -2.13 12.61 -19.70
CA GLU A 34 -3.22 13.61 -19.68
C GLU A 34 -4.60 12.94 -19.80
N ASP A 35 -4.72 11.95 -20.70
CA ASP A 35 -5.98 11.25 -20.94
C ASP A 35 -6.37 10.38 -19.74
N VAL A 36 -5.40 9.72 -19.11
CA VAL A 36 -5.62 8.94 -17.88
C VAL A 36 -6.07 9.84 -16.73
N MET A 37 -5.41 10.99 -16.54
CA MET A 37 -5.78 11.95 -15.50
C MET A 37 -7.20 12.50 -15.70
N LYS A 38 -7.58 12.81 -16.95
CA LYS A 38 -8.96 13.21 -17.29
C LYS A 38 -9.97 12.11 -17.02
N ALA A 39 -9.65 10.87 -17.40
CA ALA A 39 -10.54 9.73 -17.17
C ALA A 39 -10.76 9.44 -15.67
N LEU A 40 -9.83 9.86 -14.82
CA LEU A 40 -9.90 9.75 -13.37
C LEU A 40 -10.38 11.00 -12.65
N ASP A 41 -10.82 12.02 -13.40
CA ASP A 41 -11.27 13.31 -12.85
C ASP A 41 -10.20 13.99 -11.96
N LEU A 42 -8.93 13.79 -12.30
CA LEU A 42 -7.78 14.44 -11.68
C LEU A 42 -7.49 15.78 -12.38
N VAL A 43 -6.70 16.65 -11.73
CA VAL A 43 -6.26 17.93 -12.32
C VAL A 43 -5.44 17.64 -13.58
N SER A 44 -5.92 18.04 -14.75
CA SER A 44 -5.31 17.71 -16.05
C SER A 44 -4.94 18.96 -16.87
N ASP A 45 -4.57 20.06 -16.22
CA ASP A 45 -4.07 21.25 -16.91
C ASP A 45 -2.70 20.97 -17.56
N PRO A 46 -2.42 21.45 -18.78
CA PRO A 46 -1.20 21.10 -19.51
C PRO A 46 0.10 21.36 -18.72
N ASP A 47 0.16 22.47 -17.98
CA ASP A 47 1.32 22.81 -17.16
C ASP A 47 1.50 21.84 -15.98
N TYR A 48 0.40 21.41 -15.36
CA TYR A 48 0.42 20.43 -14.27
C TYR A 48 0.75 19.03 -14.78
N VAL A 49 0.20 18.62 -15.93
CA VAL A 49 0.53 17.34 -16.56
C VAL A 49 2.04 17.29 -16.88
N ASN A 50 2.61 18.35 -17.46
CA ASN A 50 4.05 18.40 -17.75
C ASN A 50 4.91 18.31 -16.48
N LEU A 51 4.47 18.93 -15.39
CA LEU A 51 5.10 18.77 -14.08
C LEU A 51 5.04 17.32 -13.60
N MET A 52 3.88 16.67 -13.70
CA MET A 52 3.69 15.28 -13.28
C MET A 52 4.48 14.30 -14.14
N LYS A 53 4.59 14.52 -15.46
CA LYS A 53 5.48 13.74 -16.34
C LYS A 53 6.91 13.76 -15.83
N THR A 54 7.44 14.96 -15.57
CA THR A 54 8.81 15.13 -15.06
C THR A 54 9.01 14.45 -13.70
N LYS A 55 7.97 14.41 -12.86
CA LYS A 55 8.00 13.78 -11.54
C LYS A 55 7.94 12.26 -11.61
N LEU A 56 7.07 11.71 -12.47
CA LEU A 56 6.80 10.28 -12.60
C LEU A 56 7.82 9.56 -13.51
N ASP A 57 8.46 10.31 -14.41
CA ASP A 57 9.53 9.84 -15.30
C ASP A 57 10.77 10.73 -15.17
N PRO A 58 11.47 10.69 -14.02
CA PRO A 58 12.66 11.52 -13.78
C PRO A 58 13.83 11.17 -14.70
N GLU A 59 13.82 9.97 -15.29
CA GLU A 59 14.84 9.49 -16.22
C GLU A 59 14.55 9.88 -17.67
N GLY A 60 13.35 10.39 -17.97
CA GLY A 60 12.94 10.82 -19.30
C GLY A 60 12.85 9.67 -20.31
N LEU A 61 12.41 8.49 -19.84
CA LEU A 61 12.22 7.29 -20.66
C LEU A 61 10.99 7.37 -21.58
N GLY A 62 10.10 8.35 -21.35
CA GLY A 62 8.83 8.51 -22.06
C GLY A 62 7.75 7.55 -21.59
N ILE A 63 7.89 6.97 -20.40
CA ILE A 63 6.94 6.00 -19.82
C ILE A 63 6.54 6.41 -18.41
N ILE A 64 5.29 6.12 -18.05
CA ILE A 64 4.74 6.30 -16.71
C ILE A 64 4.41 4.92 -16.17
N LEU A 65 5.00 4.57 -15.03
CA LEU A 65 4.74 3.30 -14.36
C LEU A 65 3.46 3.39 -13.51
N LEU A 66 2.69 2.29 -13.45
CA LEU A 66 1.47 2.22 -12.65
C LEU A 66 1.71 2.48 -11.16
N SER A 67 2.73 1.87 -10.56
CA SER A 67 2.99 1.99 -9.11
C SER A 67 3.29 3.44 -8.69
N PRO A 68 4.28 4.16 -9.29
CA PRO A 68 4.50 5.58 -9.02
C PRO A 68 3.27 6.46 -9.28
N PHE A 69 2.47 6.15 -10.31
CA PHE A 69 1.23 6.87 -10.58
C PHE A 69 0.24 6.72 -9.41
N LEU A 70 0.00 5.49 -8.93
CA LEU A 70 -0.91 5.25 -7.81
C LEU A 70 -0.40 5.87 -6.50
N GLU A 71 0.91 5.82 -6.25
CA GLU A 71 1.53 6.44 -5.08
C GLU A 71 1.38 7.97 -5.09
N GLU A 72 1.51 8.61 -6.26
CA GLU A 72 1.40 10.06 -6.39
C GLU A 72 -0.03 10.57 -6.23
N PHE A 73 -1.00 9.91 -6.87
CA PHE A 73 -2.38 10.39 -6.92
C PHE A 73 -3.31 9.75 -5.88
N PHE A 74 -2.94 8.58 -5.33
CA PHE A 74 -3.76 7.81 -4.37
C PHE A 74 -2.93 7.27 -3.19
N PRO A 75 -2.11 8.10 -2.51
CA PRO A 75 -1.15 7.64 -1.48
C PRO A 75 -1.80 6.93 -0.30
N GLU A 76 -2.99 7.36 0.13
CA GLU A 76 -3.71 6.78 1.28
C GLU A 76 -4.20 5.36 1.01
N GLN A 77 -4.34 4.95 -0.25
CA GLN A 77 -4.94 3.67 -0.65
C GLN A 77 -3.93 2.64 -1.14
N VAL A 78 -2.65 3.01 -1.18
CA VAL A 78 -1.53 2.05 -1.22
C VAL A 78 -1.37 1.35 0.13
N GLN A 79 -2.14 1.75 1.15
CA GLN A 79 -2.19 1.07 2.44
C GLN A 79 -2.94 -0.26 2.33
N GLU A 80 -2.20 -1.37 2.16
CA GLU A 80 -2.79 -2.70 2.25
C GLU A 80 -2.90 -3.12 3.72
N THR A 81 -4.09 -3.56 4.13
CA THR A 81 -4.33 -4.02 5.50
C THR A 81 -4.75 -5.49 5.52
N PHE A 82 -4.14 -6.30 6.39
CA PHE A 82 -4.53 -7.70 6.58
C PHE A 82 -4.45 -8.13 8.04
N ALA A 83 -5.26 -9.13 8.41
CA ALA A 83 -5.26 -9.70 9.75
C ALA A 83 -4.01 -10.58 9.96
N VAL A 84 -3.37 -10.42 11.13
CA VAL A 84 -2.23 -11.23 11.56
C VAL A 84 -2.61 -11.93 12.87
N TYR A 85 -2.31 -13.23 12.95
CA TYR A 85 -2.52 -14.01 14.14
C TYR A 85 -1.19 -14.54 14.67
N HIS A 86 -0.84 -14.19 15.91
CA HIS A 86 0.28 -14.77 16.61
C HIS A 86 -0.18 -15.93 17.49
N TYR A 87 0.45 -17.10 17.30
CA TYR A 87 0.27 -18.26 18.16
C TYR A 87 1.23 -18.21 19.36
N ASN A 88 0.69 -18.08 20.58
CA ASN A 88 1.49 -17.87 21.79
C ASN A 88 2.05 -19.15 22.45
N GLY A 89 2.25 -20.24 21.70
CA GLY A 89 2.59 -21.56 22.26
C GLY A 89 3.95 -21.65 22.97
N LEU A 90 4.80 -20.63 22.88
CA LEU A 90 6.05 -20.55 23.63
C LEU A 90 5.81 -20.05 25.06
N LYS A 91 6.53 -20.61 26.03
CA LYS A 91 6.44 -20.19 27.44
C LYS A 91 6.61 -18.67 27.64
N GLN A 92 7.48 -18.03 26.86
CA GLN A 92 7.75 -16.60 26.95
C GLN A 92 6.57 -15.70 26.50
N SER A 93 5.68 -16.23 25.66
CA SER A 93 4.46 -15.55 25.19
C SER A 93 3.18 -16.07 25.84
N ASN A 94 3.25 -17.18 26.59
CA ASN A 94 2.11 -17.77 27.29
C ASN A 94 2.00 -17.28 28.74
N CYS A 95 1.78 -15.99 28.94
CA CYS A 95 1.71 -15.37 30.28
C CYS A 95 0.52 -15.87 31.13
N ASN A 96 -0.56 -16.34 30.49
CA ASN A 96 -1.78 -16.79 31.16
C ASN A 96 -1.89 -18.32 31.24
N GLU A 97 -0.80 -19.04 30.97
CA GLU A 97 -0.73 -20.51 30.92
C GLU A 97 -1.78 -21.18 29.99
N LYS A 98 -2.35 -20.41 29.08
CA LYS A 98 -3.33 -20.83 28.10
C LYS A 98 -2.89 -20.46 26.70
N VAL A 99 -2.83 -21.49 25.85
CA VAL A 99 -2.55 -21.33 24.42
C VAL A 99 -3.73 -20.61 23.76
N MET A 100 -3.44 -19.48 23.12
CA MET A 100 -4.39 -18.62 22.44
C MET A 100 -3.73 -18.00 21.20
N TYR A 101 -4.56 -17.59 20.25
CA TYR A 101 -4.14 -16.69 19.18
C TYR A 101 -4.33 -15.25 19.66
N VAL A 102 -3.31 -14.42 19.42
CA VAL A 102 -3.41 -12.96 19.56
C VAL A 102 -3.61 -12.41 18.17
N GLU A 103 -4.72 -11.70 17.97
CA GLU A 103 -5.04 -11.02 16.71
C GLU A 103 -4.37 -9.65 16.67
N GLY A 104 -3.94 -9.26 15.49
CA GLY A 104 -3.48 -7.92 15.19
C GLY A 104 -3.77 -7.56 13.74
N THR A 105 -3.52 -6.31 13.42
CA THR A 105 -3.70 -5.73 12.09
C THR A 105 -2.32 -5.36 11.55
N ALA A 106 -1.97 -5.92 10.39
CA ALA A 106 -0.83 -5.47 9.62
C ALA A 106 -1.28 -4.41 8.62
N ILE A 107 -0.52 -3.31 8.55
CA ILE A 107 -0.72 -2.22 7.61
C ILE A 107 0.58 -2.09 6.82
N ILE A 108 0.54 -2.36 5.53
CA ILE A 108 1.67 -2.15 4.61
C ILE A 108 1.50 -0.76 4.00
N MET A 109 2.50 0.09 4.12
CA MET A 109 2.51 1.41 3.50
C MET A 109 3.44 1.45 2.28
N GLY A 110 3.30 2.47 1.43
CA GLY A 110 4.23 2.72 0.33
C GLY A 110 5.53 3.42 0.77
N PHE A 111 5.54 4.05 1.95
CA PHE A 111 6.66 4.84 2.48
C PHE A 111 6.61 4.91 4.01
N GLU A 112 7.66 5.46 4.65
CA GLU A 112 7.69 5.71 6.09
C GLU A 112 6.77 6.88 6.48
N ASP A 113 5.75 6.60 7.30
CA ASP A 113 4.90 7.63 7.94
C ASP A 113 5.21 7.72 9.45
N PRO A 114 5.81 8.81 9.94
CA PRO A 114 6.09 9.01 11.36
C PRO A 114 4.87 8.95 12.29
N MET A 115 3.66 9.20 11.78
CA MET A 115 2.43 9.17 12.59
C MET A 115 1.89 7.76 12.82
N LEU A 116 2.29 6.79 11.99
CA LEU A 116 1.81 5.40 12.03
C LEU A 116 2.85 4.40 12.56
N GLN A 117 4.02 4.89 13.00
CA GLN A 117 5.08 4.02 13.53
C GLN A 117 4.65 3.32 14.83
N THR A 118 4.63 2.00 14.77
CA THR A 118 4.47 1.09 15.91
C THR A 118 5.83 0.62 16.43
N ASP A 119 5.83 0.06 17.64
CA ASP A 119 7.03 -0.44 18.31
C ASP A 119 7.86 -1.37 17.40
N ASP A 120 9.18 -1.19 17.45
CA ASP A 120 10.14 -2.02 16.73
C ASP A 120 10.31 -3.39 17.42
N THR A 121 9.39 -4.30 17.11
CA THR A 121 9.35 -5.66 17.66
C THR A 121 10.13 -6.65 16.78
N PRO A 122 10.65 -7.76 17.36
CA PRO A 122 11.29 -8.81 16.56
C PRO A 122 10.39 -9.38 15.46
N ILE A 123 9.06 -9.44 15.70
CA ILE A 123 8.07 -9.84 14.68
C ILE A 123 8.01 -8.83 13.55
N LYS A 124 7.92 -7.53 13.87
CA LYS A 124 7.93 -6.45 12.87
C LYS A 124 9.17 -6.54 11.98
N ARG A 125 10.37 -6.64 12.57
CA ARG A 125 11.64 -6.78 11.81
C ARG A 125 11.65 -8.00 10.89
N CYS A 126 11.07 -9.11 11.32
CA CYS A 126 10.97 -10.31 10.49
C CYS A 126 10.05 -10.07 9.28
N LEU A 127 8.88 -9.48 9.47
CA LEU A 127 7.95 -9.17 8.38
C LEU A 127 8.48 -8.07 7.44
N GLN A 128 9.28 -7.13 7.97
CA GLN A 128 9.95 -6.08 7.19
C GLN A 128 10.93 -6.63 6.14
N THR A 129 11.39 -7.88 6.28
CA THR A 129 12.19 -8.53 5.23
C THR A 129 11.41 -8.74 3.93
N LYS A 130 10.07 -8.78 4.01
CA LYS A 130 9.17 -8.88 2.86
C LYS A 130 8.44 -7.57 2.57
N TRP A 131 8.04 -6.84 3.61
CA TRP A 131 7.28 -5.59 3.50
C TRP A 131 7.98 -4.46 4.27
N PRO A 132 8.87 -3.69 3.64
CA PRO A 132 9.73 -2.73 4.33
C PRO A 132 9.00 -1.73 5.24
N TYR A 133 7.82 -1.27 4.80
CA TYR A 133 7.00 -0.27 5.49
C TYR A 133 5.76 -0.89 6.16
N ILE A 134 5.90 -2.08 6.76
CA ILE A 134 4.83 -2.72 7.52
C ILE A 134 4.78 -2.24 8.97
N GLU A 135 3.57 -1.94 9.43
CA GLU A 135 3.23 -1.61 10.80
C GLU A 135 2.26 -2.64 11.40
N LEU A 136 2.40 -2.91 12.70
CA LEU A 136 1.64 -3.95 13.39
C LEU A 136 0.90 -3.40 14.61
N LEU A 137 -0.42 -3.44 14.56
CA LEU A 137 -1.29 -3.06 15.67
C LEU A 137 -1.89 -4.31 16.32
N TRP A 138 -1.37 -4.70 17.48
CA TRP A 138 -1.90 -5.84 18.22
C TRP A 138 -3.10 -5.45 19.07
N THR A 139 -4.08 -6.36 19.20
CA THR A 139 -5.23 -6.18 20.11
C THR A 139 -4.87 -6.30 21.59
N SER A 140 -3.66 -6.78 21.89
CA SER A 140 -3.13 -6.99 23.24
C SER A 140 -2.20 -5.85 23.63
N ASP A 141 -2.21 -5.46 24.91
CA ASP A 141 -1.30 -4.45 25.50
C ASP A 141 0.19 -4.83 25.39
N ARG A 142 0.46 -6.10 25.10
CA ARG A 142 1.81 -6.64 24.98
C ARG A 142 2.07 -7.13 23.57
N SER A 143 3.17 -6.66 22.99
CA SER A 143 3.69 -7.16 21.72
C SER A 143 4.11 -8.63 21.86
N PRO A 144 3.74 -9.50 20.90
CA PRO A 144 4.10 -10.91 20.99
C PRO A 144 5.58 -11.17 20.69
N SER A 145 6.12 -12.27 21.22
CA SER A 145 7.51 -12.64 20.99
C SER A 145 7.71 -13.35 19.64
N LEU A 146 8.83 -13.09 18.98
CA LEU A 146 9.34 -13.98 17.93
C LEU A 146 10.04 -15.20 18.58
N ASN A 147 10.05 -16.35 17.89
CA ASN A 147 10.81 -17.55 18.29
C ASN A 147 12.30 -17.25 18.40
#